data_AF-A0A966C734-F1
#
_entry.id   AF-A0A966C734-F1
#
_cell.length_a   1.000
_cell.length_b   1.000
_cell.length_c   1.000
_cell.angle_alpha   90.00
_cell.angle_beta   90.00
_cell.angle_gamma   90.00
#
_symmetry.space_group_name_H-M   'P 1'
#
loop_
_entity.id
_entity.type
_entity.pdbx_description
1 polymer ?
#
loop_
_entity_poly.entity_id
_entity_poly.type
_entity_poly.pdbx_seq_one_letter_code
_entity_poly.pdbx_strand_id
1 'polypeptide(L)'
;MTKIPNISGKMCVKALAKIGYYQKRQEATNLLLERLWRSLSQTFNEDINKSNLKATVDRIISKNNKGVVVNQSKINRFNFCPNSHSKIEENEDVISDDKILIDSAQKKIKRDTIPRLMRLGLNVEQIAEALDLPIQEVRKIMS
;
A
#
# COMPACT_ATOMS: atom_id res chain seq x y z
N MET A 1 -35.60 -21.87 16.02
CA MET A 1 -34.59 -21.06 15.30
C MET A 1 -35.29 -20.26 14.22
N THR A 2 -35.32 -18.94 14.35
CA THR A 2 -35.95 -18.03 13.39
C THR A 2 -35.12 -18.02 12.10
N LYS A 3 -35.71 -18.43 10.98
CA LYS A 3 -35.04 -18.41 9.67
C LYS A 3 -34.67 -16.97 9.35
N ILE A 4 -33.40 -16.75 8.96
CA ILE A 4 -32.95 -15.44 8.51
C ILE A 4 -33.80 -15.04 7.30
N PRO A 5 -34.44 -13.87 7.31
CA PRO A 5 -35.26 -13.44 6.19
C PRO A 5 -34.38 -13.26 4.95
N ASN A 6 -34.82 -13.84 3.83
CA ASN A 6 -34.13 -13.72 2.55
C ASN A 6 -34.36 -12.31 1.99
N ILE A 7 -33.53 -11.35 2.41
CA ILE A 7 -33.62 -9.96 1.98
C ILE A 7 -32.64 -9.71 0.83
N SER A 8 -33.12 -9.10 -0.26
CA SER A 8 -32.22 -8.74 -1.36
C SER A 8 -31.30 -7.59 -0.95
N GLY A 9 -30.09 -7.53 -1.52
CA GLY A 9 -29.14 -6.44 -1.26
C GLY A 9 -29.74 -5.06 -1.56
N LYS A 10 -30.59 -4.93 -2.59
CA LYS A 10 -31.29 -3.67 -2.91
C LYS A 10 -32.26 -3.25 -1.81
N MET A 11 -32.96 -4.20 -1.18
CA MET A 11 -33.86 -3.92 -0.06
C MET A 11 -33.08 -3.53 1.20
N CYS A 12 -31.95 -4.20 1.45
CA CYS A 12 -31.04 -3.85 2.54
C CYS A 12 -30.51 -2.41 2.41
N VAL A 13 -30.00 -2.03 1.24
CA VAL A 13 -29.50 -0.67 0.97
C VAL A 13 -30.60 0.38 1.17
N LYS A 14 -31.82 0.13 0.68
CA LYS A 14 -32.97 1.03 0.89
C LYS A 14 -33.34 1.17 2.36
N ALA A 15 -33.33 0.07 3.12
CA ALA A 15 -33.60 0.10 4.55
C ALA A 15 -32.54 0.91 5.31
N LEU A 16 -31.26 0.72 4.98
CA LEU A 16 -30.14 1.49 5.55
C LEU A 16 -30.24 2.99 5.21
N ALA A 17 -30.61 3.32 3.98
CA ALA A 17 -30.84 4.70 3.59
C ALA A 17 -32.00 5.34 4.37
N LYS A 18 -33.12 4.61 4.54
CA LYS A 18 -34.29 5.09 5.29
C LYS A 18 -34.00 5.42 6.74
N ILE A 19 -33.08 4.70 7.39
CA ILE A 19 -32.65 4.99 8.77
C ILE A 19 -31.53 6.04 8.85
N GLY A 20 -31.14 6.65 7.73
CA GLY A 20 -30.11 7.69 7.68
C GLY A 20 -28.68 7.17 7.93
N TYR A 21 -28.43 5.88 7.75
CA TYR A 21 -27.13 5.26 8.04
C TYR A 21 -25.98 5.93 7.27
N TYR A 22 -26.17 6.18 5.97
CA TYR A 22 -25.12 6.76 5.12
C TYR A 22 -24.78 8.20 5.50
N GLN A 23 -25.78 8.98 5.90
CA GLN A 23 -25.57 10.36 6.35
C GLN A 23 -24.78 10.40 7.67
N LYS A 24 -25.20 9.61 8.67
CA LYS A 24 -24.48 9.50 9.95
C LYS A 24 -23.04 9.04 9.75
N ARG A 25 -22.80 8.11 8.81
CA ARG A 25 -21.47 7.65 8.46
C ARG A 25 -20.62 8.77 7.84
N GLN A 26 -21.20 9.60 6.99
CA GLN A 26 -20.50 10.74 6.38
C GLN A 26 -20.12 11.79 7.42
N GLU A 27 -21.03 12.13 8.33
CA GLU A 27 -20.79 13.06 9.44
C GLU A 27 -19.66 12.57 10.36
N ALA A 28 -19.69 11.29 10.74
CA ALA A 28 -18.63 10.68 11.54
C ALA A 28 -17.26 10.70 10.82
N THR A 29 -17.26 10.42 9.52
CA THR A 29 -16.03 10.45 8.69
C THR A 29 -15.45 11.85 8.62
N ASN A 30 -16.29 12.87 8.44
CA ASN A 30 -15.86 14.27 8.45
C ASN A 30 -15.23 14.66 9.81
N LEU A 31 -15.87 14.27 10.92
CA LEU A 31 -15.35 14.58 12.26
C LEU A 31 -13.99 13.92 12.53
N LEU A 32 -13.80 12.67 12.10
CA LEU A 32 -12.51 11.99 12.19
C LEU A 32 -11.44 12.66 11.31
N LEU A 33 -11.83 13.09 10.11
CA LEU A 33 -10.93 13.79 9.19
C LEU A 33 -10.45 15.13 9.75
N GLU A 34 -11.32 15.90 10.43
CA GLU A 34 -10.94 17.13 11.12
C GLU A 34 -9.90 16.88 12.22
N ARG A 35 -10.10 15.82 13.02
CA ARG A 35 -9.17 15.45 14.10
C ARG A 35 -7.81 15.02 13.55
N LEU A 36 -7.83 14.22 12.49
CA LEU A 36 -6.61 13.79 11.81
C LEU A 36 -5.85 14.98 11.24
N TRP A 37 -6.56 15.87 10.52
CA TRP A 37 -5.98 17.08 9.95
C TRP A 37 -5.25 17.91 11.01
N ARG A 38 -5.92 18.22 12.13
CA ARG A 38 -5.33 18.99 13.23
C ARG A 38 -4.09 18.31 13.82
N SER A 39 -4.15 17.00 14.03
CA SER A 39 -3.05 16.24 14.63
C SER A 39 -1.81 16.23 13.72
N LEU A 40 -2.01 16.07 12.42
CA LEU A 40 -0.93 16.09 11.45
C LEU A 40 -0.32 17.50 11.35
N SER A 41 -1.14 18.55 11.24
CA SER A 41 -0.62 19.93 11.17
C SER A 41 0.20 20.29 12.42
N GLN A 42 -0.23 19.84 13.60
CA GLN A 42 0.52 20.02 14.84
C GLN A 42 1.83 19.22 14.88
N THR A 43 1.81 17.96 14.43
CA THR A 43 2.98 17.07 14.48
C THR A 43 4.09 17.53 13.54
N PHE A 44 3.71 17.97 12.33
CA PHE A 44 4.67 18.46 11.34
C PHE A 44 5.01 19.94 11.50
N ASN A 45 4.27 20.67 12.35
CA ASN A 45 4.38 22.12 12.49
C ASN A 45 4.25 22.85 11.12
N GLU A 46 3.40 22.30 10.26
CA GLU A 46 3.14 22.77 8.90
C GLU A 46 1.63 22.96 8.68
N ASP A 47 1.25 23.94 7.87
CA ASP A 47 -0.16 24.11 7.48
C ASP A 47 -0.53 23.12 6.37
N ILE A 48 -0.95 21.93 6.78
CA ILE A 48 -1.37 20.89 5.86
C ILE A 48 -2.65 21.32 5.16
N ASN A 49 -2.66 21.24 3.84
CA ASN A 49 -3.86 21.52 3.07
C ASN A 49 -4.96 20.48 3.34
N LYS A 50 -6.04 20.94 3.97
CA LYS A 50 -7.20 20.13 4.35
C LYS A 50 -7.92 19.47 3.17
N SER A 51 -8.02 20.14 2.01
CA SER A 51 -8.70 19.57 0.84
C SER A 51 -7.87 18.46 0.21
N ASN A 52 -6.54 18.59 0.19
CA ASN A 52 -5.64 17.52 -0.27
C ASN A 52 -5.70 16.29 0.64
N LEU A 53 -5.72 16.49 1.96
CA LEU A 53 -5.88 15.40 2.92
C LEU A 53 -7.23 14.70 2.74
N LYS A 54 -8.31 15.47 2.61
CA LYS A 54 -9.65 14.95 2.32
C LYS A 54 -9.68 14.11 1.04
N ALA A 55 -9.15 14.64 -0.06
CA ALA A 55 -9.07 13.92 -1.34
C ALA A 55 -8.27 12.62 -1.23
N THR A 56 -7.20 12.61 -0.43
CA THR A 56 -6.34 11.44 -0.21
C THR A 56 -7.09 10.35 0.57
N VAL A 57 -7.76 10.72 1.66
CA VAL A 57 -8.55 9.81 2.48
C VAL A 57 -9.74 9.26 1.69
N ASP A 58 -10.48 10.12 0.97
CA ASP A 58 -11.60 9.72 0.11
C ASP A 58 -11.14 8.70 -0.95
N ARG A 59 -9.93 8.88 -1.52
CA ARG A 59 -9.33 7.94 -2.48
C ARG A 59 -8.96 6.60 -1.85
N ILE A 60 -8.47 6.57 -0.62
CA ILE A 60 -8.13 5.32 0.10
C ILE A 60 -9.41 4.54 0.44
N ILE A 61 -10.42 5.22 1.01
CA ILE A 61 -11.69 4.60 1.38
C ILE A 61 -12.40 4.04 0.14
N SER A 62 -12.43 4.81 -0.96
CA SER A 62 -13.04 4.37 -2.22
C SER A 62 -12.32 3.18 -2.86
N LYS A 63 -11.01 3.02 -2.64
CA LYS A 63 -10.25 1.84 -3.09
C LYS A 63 -10.57 0.59 -2.27
N ASN A 64 -10.76 0.72 -0.96
CA ASN A 64 -11.10 -0.39 -0.07
C ASN A 64 -12.54 -0.90 -0.25
N ASN A 65 -13.44 -0.05 -0.76
CA ASN A 65 -14.83 -0.39 -1.07
C ASN A 65 -15.05 -0.95 -2.49
N LYS A 66 -14.00 -1.30 -3.24
CA LYS A 66 -14.11 -1.95 -4.57
C LYS A 66 -14.59 -3.40 -4.52
N GLY A 67 -15.62 -3.67 -3.71
CA GLY A 67 -16.39 -4.90 -3.70
C GLY A 67 -17.89 -4.71 -3.97
N VAL A 68 -18.42 -3.48 -4.10
CA VAL A 68 -19.88 -3.29 -4.31
C VAL A 68 -20.20 -2.17 -5.32
N VAL A 69 -20.30 -2.59 -6.60
CA VAL A 69 -21.34 -2.25 -7.61
C VAL A 69 -21.40 -0.83 -8.27
N VAL A 70 -21.08 -0.85 -9.58
CA VAL A 70 -21.74 -0.22 -10.76
C VAL A 70 -21.65 1.30 -10.96
N ASN A 71 -20.61 1.73 -11.70
CA ASN A 71 -20.71 2.24 -13.08
C ASN A 71 -19.30 2.53 -13.61
N GLN A 72 -18.88 1.82 -14.66
CA GLN A 72 -17.61 2.03 -15.34
C GLN A 72 -17.67 3.28 -16.22
N SER A 73 -17.66 4.45 -15.61
CA SER A 73 -17.25 5.67 -16.30
C SER A 73 -15.72 5.65 -16.39
N LYS A 74 -15.21 5.66 -17.62
CA LYS A 74 -13.79 5.67 -17.99
C LYS A 74 -13.00 6.74 -17.22
N ILE A 75 -12.46 6.39 -16.05
CA ILE A 75 -11.39 7.15 -15.42
C ILE A 75 -10.09 6.48 -15.86
N ASN A 76 -9.24 7.30 -16.48
CA ASN A 76 -7.94 6.97 -17.06
C ASN A 76 -7.25 5.83 -16.27
N ARG A 77 -6.83 4.78 -16.98
CA ARG A 77 -6.14 3.61 -16.40
C ARG A 77 -4.86 4.09 -15.70
N PHE A 78 -4.93 4.35 -14.41
CA PHE A 78 -3.74 4.28 -13.57
C PHE A 78 -3.38 2.81 -13.44
N ASN A 79 -2.40 2.38 -14.25
CA ASN A 79 -1.73 1.10 -14.13
C ASN A 79 -1.13 0.98 -12.72
N PHE A 80 -1.90 0.45 -11.78
CA PHE A 80 -1.31 -0.28 -10.67
C PHE A 80 -1.02 -1.66 -11.24
N CYS A 81 0.25 -1.93 -11.50
CA CYS A 81 0.72 -3.22 -11.96
C CYS A 81 0.07 -4.33 -11.12
N PRO A 82 -0.63 -5.30 -11.74
CA PRO A 82 -0.84 -6.57 -11.09
C PRO A 82 0.52 -7.26 -11.06
N ASN A 83 1.02 -7.65 -9.89
CA ASN A 83 1.94 -8.77 -9.82
C ASN A 83 1.15 -10.03 -10.23
N SER A 84 0.93 -10.20 -11.53
CA SER A 84 0.64 -11.50 -12.10
C SER A 84 1.98 -12.17 -12.28
N HIS A 85 2.27 -13.15 -11.42
CA HIS A 85 3.28 -14.16 -11.67
C HIS A 85 2.83 -14.95 -12.91
N SER A 86 3.09 -14.43 -14.10
CA SER A 86 2.94 -15.18 -15.34
C SER A 86 4.14 -16.11 -15.42
N LYS A 87 3.86 -17.42 -15.44
CA LYS A 87 4.80 -18.44 -15.89
C LYS A 87 5.34 -17.98 -17.25
N ILE A 88 6.60 -17.57 -17.31
CA ILE A 88 7.30 -17.33 -18.57
C ILE A 88 8.08 -18.60 -18.82
N GLU A 89 7.63 -19.33 -19.84
CA GLU A 89 8.41 -20.37 -20.48
C GLU A 89 9.75 -19.77 -20.91
N GLU A 90 10.80 -20.53 -20.60
CA GLU A 90 12.18 -20.27 -20.96
C GLU A 90 12.29 -20.04 -22.46
N ASN A 91 12.51 -18.79 -22.86
CA ASN A 91 13.23 -18.49 -24.08
C ASN A 91 14.24 -17.40 -23.72
N GLU A 92 15.50 -17.81 -23.74
CA GLU A 92 16.68 -17.00 -23.58
C GLU A 92 16.74 -15.91 -24.66
N ASP A 93 17.51 -14.86 -24.37
CA ASP A 93 17.99 -13.84 -25.32
C ASP A 93 17.16 -12.59 -25.59
N VAL A 94 16.72 -11.87 -24.55
CA VAL A 94 16.78 -10.38 -24.56
C VAL A 94 17.00 -9.86 -23.14
N ILE A 95 18.25 -9.56 -22.76
CA ILE A 95 18.55 -8.82 -21.53
C ILE A 95 18.16 -7.36 -21.79
N SER A 96 16.98 -6.97 -21.34
CA SER A 96 16.55 -5.57 -21.32
C SER A 96 17.45 -4.77 -20.39
N ASP A 97 18.05 -3.69 -20.90
CA ASP A 97 18.95 -2.78 -20.17
C ASP A 97 18.36 -2.27 -18.84
N ASP A 98 17.03 -2.22 -18.75
CA ASP A 98 16.29 -1.84 -17.54
C ASP A 98 16.48 -2.82 -16.38
N LYS A 99 16.65 -4.12 -16.66
CA LYS A 99 16.84 -5.16 -15.63
C LYS A 99 18.22 -5.05 -14.99
N ILE A 100 19.24 -4.68 -15.79
CA ILE A 100 20.62 -4.47 -15.32
C ILE A 100 20.70 -3.26 -14.38
N LEU A 101 19.98 -2.17 -14.72
CA LEU A 101 19.92 -0.97 -13.88
C LEU A 101 19.22 -1.23 -12.54
N ILE A 102 18.14 -2.00 -12.53
CA ILE A 102 17.40 -2.34 -11.31
C ILE A 102 18.23 -3.25 -10.40
N ASP A 103 18.87 -4.30 -10.95
CA ASP A 103 19.66 -5.24 -10.17
C ASP A 103 20.91 -4.58 -9.56
N SER A 104 21.57 -3.68 -10.31
CA SER A 104 22.72 -2.93 -9.79
C SER A 104 22.33 -1.93 -8.70
N ALA A 105 21.18 -1.27 -8.81
CA ALA A 105 20.65 -0.38 -7.78
C ALA A 105 20.27 -1.14 -6.50
N GLN A 106 19.60 -2.29 -6.62
CA GLN A 106 19.26 -3.14 -5.48
C GLN A 106 20.50 -3.67 -4.78
N LYS A 107 21.52 -4.11 -5.53
CA LYS A 107 22.79 -4.57 -4.97
C LYS A 107 23.50 -3.47 -4.20
N LYS A 108 23.48 -2.23 -4.69
CA LYS A 108 24.03 -1.07 -3.99
C LYS A 108 23.30 -0.80 -2.66
N ILE A 109 21.97 -0.78 -2.68
CA ILE A 109 21.16 -0.55 -1.46
C ILE A 109 21.41 -1.63 -0.41
N LYS A 110 21.47 -2.91 -0.82
CA LYS A 110 21.78 -4.03 0.08
C LYS A 110 23.16 -3.82 0.74
N ARG A 111 24.18 -3.45 -0.03
CA ARG A 111 25.53 -3.16 0.50
C ARG A 111 25.54 -1.97 1.47
N ASP A 112 24.86 -0.89 1.14
CA ASP A 112 24.78 0.32 1.98
C ASP A 112 24.03 0.09 3.31
N THR A 113 23.23 -0.98 3.39
CA THR A 113 22.47 -1.37 4.59
C THR A 113 23.31 -2.17 5.59
N ILE A 114 24.38 -2.85 5.14
CA ILE A 114 25.25 -3.69 5.98
C ILE A 114 25.79 -2.94 7.22
N PRO A 115 26.37 -1.72 7.09
CA PRO A 115 26.88 -0.99 8.25
C PRO A 115 25.79 -0.62 9.26
N ARG A 116 24.55 -0.42 8.79
CA ARG A 116 23.40 -0.11 9.67
C ARG A 116 22.99 -1.32 10.49
N LEU A 117 22.93 -2.50 9.88
CA LEU A 117 22.59 -3.75 10.57
C LEU A 117 23.68 -4.13 11.58
N MET A 118 24.94 -3.87 11.26
CA MET A 118 26.05 -4.06 12.20
C MET A 118 25.92 -3.15 13.43
N ARG A 119 25.55 -1.87 13.25
CA ARG A 119 25.28 -0.95 14.38
C ARG A 119 24.13 -1.40 15.28
N LEU A 120 23.22 -2.22 14.76
CA LEU A 120 22.13 -2.83 15.51
C LEU A 120 22.54 -4.14 16.21
N GLY A 121 23.80 -4.56 16.08
CA GLY A 121 24.34 -5.75 16.75
C GLY A 121 24.08 -7.07 16.03
N LEU A 122 23.68 -7.05 14.76
CA LEU A 122 23.53 -8.28 13.98
C LEU A 122 24.91 -8.84 13.58
N ASN A 123 25.05 -10.17 13.60
CA ASN A 123 26.26 -10.86 13.15
C ASN A 123 26.31 -11.01 11.62
N VAL A 124 27.47 -11.42 11.11
CA VAL A 124 27.73 -11.52 9.66
C VAL A 124 26.77 -12.49 8.98
N GLU A 125 26.49 -13.61 9.64
CA GLU A 125 25.65 -14.70 9.14
C GLU A 125 24.18 -14.24 9.03
N GLN A 126 23.68 -13.55 10.05
CA GLN A 126 22.34 -12.96 10.09
C GLN A 126 22.18 -11.85 9.05
N ILE A 127 23.22 -11.02 8.85
CA ILE A 127 23.20 -9.97 7.83
C ILE A 127 23.19 -10.59 6.41
N ALA A 128 24.00 -11.62 6.19
CA ALA A 128 24.04 -12.36 4.93
C ALA A 128 22.69 -13.00 4.61
N GLU A 129 22.07 -13.65 5.59
CA GLU A 129 20.73 -14.23 5.48
C GLU A 129 19.66 -13.16 5.24
N ALA A 130 19.66 -12.06 6.02
CA ALA A 130 18.63 -11.01 5.91
C ALA A 130 18.70 -10.22 4.59
N LEU A 131 19.87 -10.13 3.95
CA LEU A 131 20.06 -9.39 2.71
C LEU A 131 20.14 -10.29 1.46
N ASP A 132 20.03 -11.61 1.62
CA ASP A 132 20.31 -12.61 0.59
C ASP A 132 21.66 -12.34 -0.11
N LEU A 133 22.70 -12.05 0.69
CA LEU A 133 24.06 -11.80 0.22
C LEU A 133 24.99 -12.92 0.64
N PRO A 134 25.99 -13.29 -0.18
CA PRO A 134 26.97 -14.27 0.24
C PRO A 134 27.80 -13.73 1.41
N ILE A 135 28.08 -14.59 2.40
CA ILE A 135 28.83 -14.24 3.61
C ILE A 135 30.17 -13.56 3.28
N GLN A 136 30.84 -14.01 2.22
CA GLN A 136 32.11 -13.43 1.74
C GLN A 136 31.97 -11.94 1.36
N GLU A 137 30.86 -11.56 0.73
CA GLU A 137 30.59 -10.18 0.32
C GLU A 137 30.30 -9.29 1.53
N VAL A 138 29.57 -9.81 2.52
CA VAL A 138 29.34 -9.11 3.78
C VAL A 138 30.66 -8.93 4.55
N ARG A 139 31.49 -9.97 4.65
CA ARG A 139 32.82 -9.89 5.29
C ARG A 139 33.74 -8.88 4.63
N LYS A 140 33.72 -8.79 3.30
CA LYS A 140 34.54 -7.82 2.55
C LYS A 140 34.16 -6.36 2.83
N ILE A 141 32.89 -6.11 3.15
CA ILE A 141 32.39 -4.76 3.50
C ILE A 141 32.63 -4.44 4.97
N MET A 142 32.74 -5.48 5.81
CA MET A 142 33.04 -5.36 7.24
C MET A 142 34.54 -5.35 7.57
N SER A 143 35.40 -5.71 6.60
CA SER A 143 36.86 -5.62 6.72
C SER A 143 37.32 -4.20 6.49
#